data_AF-A0AAV9ARM7-F1
#
_entry.id   AF-A0AAV9ARM7-F1
#
_cell.length_a   1.000
_cell.length_b   1.000
_cell.length_c   1.000
_cell.angle_alpha   90.00
_cell.angle_beta   90.00
_cell.angle_gamma   90.00
#
_symmetry.space_group_name_H-M   'P 1'
#
loop_
_entity.id
_entity.type
_entity.pdbx_description
1 polymer ?
#
loop_
_entity_poly.entity_id
_entity_poly.type
_entity_poly.pdbx_seq_one_letter_code
_entity_poly.pdbx_strand_id
1 'polypeptide(L)'
;MRSFEDRIDALQRRVSIETDPQRISGMLSEIKRYEEDKSILKQYSKNDQVVENGKVIKFQSEVVPPLSDSHQQIIRPLIRLQDKNIILTRINPGIRDTSVFVRLRPAWEELRNYLTARGRKRFEVYVCTMAERDYALEMWRLLDPDSNLITSRELLDRIVCVKSGSRKSLINVFQDGICHPKMALVIDDRLKVWDDKDRPRVHVVPAFAPYYAPQAEASNSIPILCVARNVACNVRGGFYK
;
A
#
# COMPACT_ATOMS: atom_id res chain seq x y z
N MET A 1 -10.16 12.64 -2.66
CA MET A 1 -10.53 14.01 -2.23
C MET A 1 -11.16 14.00 -0.86
N ARG A 2 -12.35 13.41 -0.69
CA ARG A 2 -13.09 13.35 0.58
C ARG A 2 -12.26 12.88 1.79
N SER A 3 -11.46 11.83 1.62
CA SER A 3 -10.59 11.33 2.72
C SER A 3 -9.56 12.34 3.21
N PHE A 4 -9.05 13.23 2.35
CA PHE A 4 -8.18 14.33 2.75
C PHE A 4 -8.96 15.40 3.52
N GLU A 5 -10.12 15.79 2.99
CA GLU A 5 -11.01 16.79 3.60
C GLU A 5 -11.45 16.36 5.00
N ASP A 6 -11.95 15.13 5.14
CA ASP A 6 -12.39 14.58 6.43
C ASP A 6 -11.24 14.59 7.48
N ARG A 7 -10.00 14.31 7.05
CA ARG A 7 -8.82 14.31 7.94
C ARG A 7 -8.40 15.73 8.33
N ILE A 8 -8.40 16.66 7.38
CA ILE A 8 -8.09 18.07 7.62
C ILE A 8 -9.11 18.67 8.59
N ASP A 9 -10.42 18.48 8.33
CA ASP A 9 -11.50 18.99 9.16
C ASP A 9 -11.47 18.39 10.58
N ALA A 10 -11.14 17.11 10.70
CA ALA A 10 -10.97 16.46 12.00
C ALA A 10 -9.78 17.05 12.79
N LEU A 11 -8.65 17.32 12.12
CA LEU A 11 -7.48 17.94 12.76
C LEU A 11 -7.74 19.39 13.13
N GLN A 12 -8.41 20.17 12.27
CA GLN A 12 -8.79 21.56 12.56
C GLN A 12 -9.68 21.65 13.81
N ARG A 13 -10.68 20.77 13.92
CA ARG A 13 -11.53 20.67 15.14
C ARG A 13 -10.74 20.30 16.39
N ARG A 14 -9.68 19.48 16.26
CA ARG A 14 -8.80 19.14 17.39
C ARG A 14 -7.90 20.31 17.78
N VAL A 15 -7.38 21.06 16.80
CA VAL A 15 -6.57 22.25 17.02
C VAL A 15 -7.36 23.32 17.79
N SER A 16 -8.65 23.51 17.49
CA SER A 16 -9.46 24.54 18.16
C SER A 16 -9.73 24.28 19.66
N ILE A 17 -9.49 23.06 20.15
CA ILE A 17 -9.70 22.67 21.56
C ILE A 17 -8.41 22.28 22.29
N GLU A 18 -7.27 22.22 21.59
CA GLU A 18 -5.97 21.90 22.17
C GLU A 18 -5.34 23.16 22.77
N THR A 19 -4.66 23.02 23.90
CA THR A 19 -4.02 24.13 24.62
C THR A 19 -2.50 24.03 24.61
N ASP A 20 -1.94 22.84 24.40
CA ASP A 20 -0.49 22.63 24.32
C ASP A 20 0.07 23.20 22.99
N PRO A 21 0.93 24.24 23.03
CA PRO A 21 1.46 24.87 21.82
C PRO A 21 2.28 23.91 20.93
N GLN A 22 2.98 22.94 21.53
CA GLN A 22 3.77 21.97 20.77
C GLN A 22 2.86 21.01 20.00
N ARG A 23 1.77 20.53 20.64
CA ARG A 23 0.78 19.68 19.97
C ARG A 23 0.03 20.42 18.87
N ILE A 24 -0.35 21.67 19.11
CA ILE A 24 -0.95 22.53 18.09
C ILE A 24 -0.02 22.65 16.87
N SER A 25 1.26 22.98 17.09
CA SER A 25 2.25 23.09 16.01
C SER A 25 2.40 21.78 15.22
N GLY A 26 2.41 20.64 15.91
CA GLY A 26 2.44 19.32 15.30
C GLY A 26 1.23 19.06 14.40
N MET A 27 0.01 19.33 14.91
CA MET A 27 -1.24 19.15 14.15
C MET A 27 -1.34 20.11 12.96
N LEU A 28 -0.93 21.38 13.10
CA LEU A 28 -0.89 22.34 11.99
C LEU A 28 0.07 21.90 10.90
N SER A 29 1.24 21.35 11.28
CA SER A 29 2.19 20.77 10.33
C SER A 29 1.61 19.54 9.62
N GLU A 30 0.82 18.72 10.33
CA GLU A 30 0.10 17.58 9.74
C GLU A 30 -0.96 18.04 8.73
N ILE A 31 -1.78 19.03 9.08
CA ILE A 31 -2.77 19.66 8.17
C ILE A 31 -2.08 20.15 6.89
N LYS A 32 -0.95 20.86 7.03
CA LYS A 32 -0.19 21.37 5.89
C LYS A 32 0.21 20.27 4.91
N ARG A 33 0.72 19.14 5.41
CA ARG A 33 1.07 17.97 4.58
C ARG A 33 -0.15 17.39 3.85
N TYR A 34 -1.30 17.30 4.52
CA TYR A 34 -2.53 16.85 3.88
C TYR A 34 -3.01 17.81 2.78
N GLU A 35 -2.96 19.12 3.00
CA GLU A 35 -3.36 20.12 2.00
C GLU A 35 -2.44 20.11 0.77
N GLU A 36 -1.13 19.96 0.97
CA GLU A 36 -0.15 19.81 -0.11
C GLU A 36 -0.48 18.60 -1.01
N ASP A 37 -0.68 17.41 -0.41
CA ASP A 37 -0.99 16.19 -1.16
C ASP A 37 -2.39 16.22 -1.78
N LYS A 38 -3.38 16.81 -1.09
CA LYS A 38 -4.73 17.06 -1.63
C LYS A 38 -4.67 17.93 -2.87
N SER A 39 -3.85 18.98 -2.88
CA SER A 39 -3.65 19.85 -4.04
C SER A 39 -3.10 19.07 -5.24
N ILE A 40 -2.11 18.18 -5.01
CA ILE A 40 -1.56 17.31 -6.06
C ILE A 40 -2.66 16.40 -6.64
N LEU A 41 -3.44 15.73 -5.79
CA LEU A 41 -4.54 14.88 -6.24
C LEU A 41 -5.60 15.66 -7.03
N LYS A 42 -5.92 16.88 -6.59
CA LYS A 42 -6.88 17.77 -7.26
C LYS A 42 -6.39 18.16 -8.66
N GLN A 43 -5.10 18.48 -8.81
CA GLN A 43 -4.51 18.79 -10.12
C GLN A 43 -4.64 17.60 -11.07
N TYR A 44 -4.26 16.40 -10.62
CA TYR A 44 -4.35 15.19 -11.42
C TYR A 44 -5.79 14.84 -11.81
N SER A 45 -6.71 14.87 -10.84
CA SER A 45 -8.12 14.56 -11.11
C SER A 45 -8.75 15.51 -12.14
N LYS A 46 -8.39 16.80 -12.09
CA LYS A 46 -8.96 17.81 -13.01
C LYS A 46 -8.30 17.82 -14.39
N ASN A 47 -6.99 17.66 -14.45
CA ASN A 47 -6.22 18.00 -15.65
C ASN A 47 -5.36 16.85 -16.20
N ASP A 48 -5.42 15.66 -15.59
CA ASP A 48 -4.53 14.53 -15.93
C ASP A 48 -3.03 14.89 -15.86
N GLN A 49 -2.67 15.89 -15.06
CA GLN A 49 -1.31 16.39 -14.90
C GLN A 49 -1.12 17.00 -13.51
N VAL A 50 0.13 17.12 -13.09
CA VAL A 50 0.54 17.82 -11.86
C VAL A 50 1.71 18.76 -12.14
N VAL A 51 1.83 19.82 -11.34
CA VAL A 51 3.00 20.70 -11.38
C VAL A 51 3.92 20.38 -10.20
N GLU A 52 5.15 20.01 -10.51
CA GLU A 52 6.18 19.71 -9.53
C GLU A 52 7.44 20.52 -9.85
N ASN A 53 7.92 21.32 -8.88
CA ASN A 53 9.10 22.19 -9.03
C ASN A 53 9.04 23.06 -10.31
N GLY A 54 7.86 23.59 -10.64
CA GLY A 54 7.60 24.40 -11.83
C GLY A 54 7.48 23.62 -13.14
N LYS A 55 7.67 22.30 -13.14
CA LYS A 55 7.54 21.43 -14.32
C LYS A 55 6.17 20.77 -14.35
N VAL A 56 5.55 20.76 -15.53
CA VAL A 56 4.29 20.04 -15.77
C VAL A 56 4.60 18.57 -16.06
N ILE A 57 4.07 17.68 -15.23
CA ILE A 57 4.15 16.24 -15.38
C ILE A 57 2.77 15.74 -15.79
N LYS A 58 2.65 15.23 -17.02
CA LYS A 58 1.41 14.65 -17.54
C LYS A 58 1.32 13.17 -17.18
N PHE A 59 0.09 12.65 -17.15
CA PHE A 59 -0.11 11.21 -17.00
C PHE A 59 0.54 10.43 -18.15
N GLN A 60 0.98 9.23 -17.81
CA GLN A 60 1.42 8.21 -18.72
C GLN A 60 0.32 7.15 -18.83
N SER A 61 0.07 6.69 -20.05
CA SER A 61 -0.82 5.57 -20.31
C SER A 61 -0.07 4.26 -20.11
N GLU A 62 -0.51 3.47 -19.15
CA GLU A 62 0.03 2.13 -18.92
C GLU A 62 -0.96 1.09 -19.45
N VAL A 63 -0.48 0.20 -20.33
CA VAL A 63 -1.28 -0.92 -20.85
C VAL A 63 -1.20 -2.07 -19.85
N VAL A 64 -2.36 -2.48 -19.34
CA VAL A 64 -2.48 -3.53 -18.34
C VAL A 64 -3.06 -4.78 -19.01
N PRO A 65 -2.41 -5.96 -18.87
CA PRO A 65 -2.97 -7.22 -19.32
C PRO A 65 -4.34 -7.49 -18.67
N PRO A 66 -5.27 -8.12 -19.39
CA PRO A 66 -6.55 -8.48 -18.81
C PRO A 66 -6.39 -9.53 -17.70
N LEU A 67 -7.23 -9.43 -16.67
CA LEU A 67 -7.25 -10.36 -15.53
C LEU A 67 -8.11 -11.61 -15.79
N SER A 68 -8.87 -11.64 -16.88
CA SER A 68 -9.71 -12.75 -17.32
C SER A 68 -9.55 -12.96 -18.82
N ASP A 69 -10.21 -13.98 -19.39
CA ASP A 69 -10.19 -14.27 -20.84
C ASP A 69 -10.82 -13.16 -21.70
N SER A 70 -11.25 -12.05 -21.10
CA SER A 70 -11.61 -10.86 -21.86
C SER A 70 -10.34 -10.27 -22.50
N HIS A 71 -10.19 -10.42 -23.81
CA HIS A 71 -9.05 -9.90 -24.57
C HIS A 71 -8.98 -8.35 -24.64
N GLN A 72 -9.75 -7.63 -23.82
CA GLN A 72 -9.74 -6.17 -23.81
C GLN A 72 -8.58 -5.65 -22.97
N GLN A 73 -7.62 -5.02 -23.64
CA GLN A 73 -6.55 -4.27 -22.99
C GLN A 73 -7.13 -3.11 -22.19
N ILE A 74 -6.70 -2.95 -20.94
CA ILE A 74 -7.10 -1.83 -20.09
C ILE A 74 -5.96 -0.82 -20.08
N ILE A 75 -6.26 0.42 -20.46
CA ILE A 75 -5.31 1.53 -20.38
C ILE A 75 -5.55 2.28 -19.08
N ARG A 76 -4.53 2.37 -18.22
CA ARG A 76 -4.60 3.07 -16.94
C ARG A 76 -3.79 4.35 -16.95
N PRO A 77 -4.36 5.48 -16.50
CA PRO A 77 -3.63 6.73 -16.36
C PRO A 77 -2.79 6.72 -15.08
N LEU A 78 -1.52 7.07 -15.19
CA LEU A 78 -0.56 7.02 -14.09
C LEU A 78 0.38 8.23 -14.07
N ILE A 79 0.65 8.78 -12.89
CA ILE A 79 1.82 9.64 -12.67
C ILE A 79 2.62 9.06 -11.51
N ARG A 80 3.93 8.80 -11.72
CA ARG A 80 4.87 8.44 -10.64
C ARG A 80 5.78 9.63 -10.34
N LEU A 81 5.67 10.20 -9.15
CA LEU A 81 6.57 11.22 -8.63
C LEU A 81 7.63 10.51 -7.77
N GLN A 82 8.67 10.00 -8.43
CA GLN A 82 9.66 9.08 -7.85
C GLN A 82 10.34 9.70 -6.61
N ASP A 83 10.76 10.96 -6.70
CA ASP A 83 11.47 11.66 -5.62
C ASP A 83 10.64 11.80 -4.33
N LYS A 84 9.31 11.70 -4.43
CA LYS A 84 8.39 11.80 -3.29
C LYS A 84 7.78 10.46 -2.88
N ASN A 85 8.10 9.37 -3.58
CA ASN A 85 7.44 8.07 -3.43
C ASN A 85 5.90 8.20 -3.55
N ILE A 86 5.42 9.02 -4.49
CA ILE A 86 3.99 9.26 -4.74
C ILE A 86 3.60 8.69 -6.09
N ILE A 87 2.43 8.07 -6.14
CA ILE A 87 1.78 7.60 -7.35
C ILE A 87 0.34 8.12 -7.39
N LEU A 88 -0.06 8.62 -8.55
CA LEU A 88 -1.42 9.05 -8.85
C LEU A 88 -1.99 8.12 -9.90
N THR A 89 -3.17 7.55 -9.64
CA THR A 89 -3.85 6.63 -10.55
C THR A 89 -5.37 6.73 -10.39
N ARG A 90 -6.13 5.90 -11.09
CA ARG A 90 -7.57 5.73 -10.94
C ARG A 90 -7.94 4.28 -10.67
N ILE A 91 -8.90 4.06 -9.78
CA ILE A 91 -9.46 2.73 -9.56
C ILE A 91 -10.22 2.29 -10.83
N ASN A 92 -11.11 3.15 -11.34
CA ASN A 92 -11.71 3.00 -12.66
C ASN A 92 -11.06 4.02 -13.63
N PRO A 93 -10.33 3.57 -14.66
CA PRO A 93 -9.58 4.47 -15.54
C PRO A 93 -10.45 5.50 -16.27
N GLY A 94 -11.73 5.18 -16.52
CA GLY A 94 -12.67 6.07 -17.20
C GLY A 94 -13.36 7.10 -16.29
N ILE A 95 -13.24 6.98 -14.96
CA ILE A 95 -13.97 7.83 -14.00
C ILE A 95 -12.97 8.64 -13.17
N ARG A 96 -12.91 9.96 -13.43
CA ARG A 96 -11.98 10.87 -12.76
C ARG A 96 -12.17 10.95 -11.24
N ASP A 97 -13.40 10.80 -10.76
CA ASP A 97 -13.71 10.83 -9.31
C ASP A 97 -13.12 9.63 -8.55
N THR A 98 -12.71 8.57 -9.27
CA THR A 98 -11.99 7.44 -8.69
C THR A 98 -10.47 7.64 -8.64
N SER A 99 -10.00 8.87 -8.86
CA SER A 99 -8.58 9.23 -8.74
C SER A 99 -8.11 9.07 -7.30
N VAL A 100 -6.96 8.43 -7.15
CA VAL A 100 -6.35 8.13 -5.85
C VAL A 100 -4.91 8.62 -5.80
N PHE A 101 -4.53 9.08 -4.60
CA PHE A 101 -3.18 9.42 -4.24
C PHE A 101 -2.61 8.28 -3.41
N VAL A 102 -1.47 7.76 -3.81
CA VAL A 102 -0.81 6.62 -3.16
C VAL A 102 0.59 7.05 -2.78
N ARG A 103 0.93 6.94 -1.50
CA ARG A 103 2.30 7.10 -1.02
C ARG A 103 2.88 5.72 -0.76
N LEU A 104 3.97 5.39 -1.44
CA LEU A 104 4.69 4.15 -1.16
C LEU A 104 5.45 4.30 0.16
N ARG A 105 5.41 3.24 0.97
CA ARG A 105 6.22 3.18 2.16
C ARG A 105 7.70 3.02 1.76
N PRO A 106 8.62 3.78 2.35
CA PRO A 106 10.04 3.64 2.07
C PRO A 106 10.53 2.19 2.23
N ALA A 107 11.54 1.83 1.45
CA ALA A 107 12.13 0.50 1.37
C ALA A 107 11.25 -0.63 0.81
N TRP A 108 10.18 -0.29 0.07
CA TRP A 108 9.37 -1.29 -0.65
C TRP A 108 10.19 -2.05 -1.69
N GLU A 109 11.02 -1.36 -2.48
CA GLU A 109 11.83 -1.99 -3.52
C GLU A 109 12.85 -2.97 -2.95
N GLU A 110 13.46 -2.65 -1.82
CA GLU A 110 14.40 -3.51 -1.10
C GLU A 110 13.72 -4.77 -0.58
N LEU A 111 12.46 -4.65 -0.10
CA LEU A 111 11.66 -5.81 0.27
C LEU A 111 11.27 -6.62 -0.96
N ARG A 112 10.76 -5.99 -2.03
CA ARG A 112 10.38 -6.64 -3.29
C ARG A 112 11.55 -7.43 -3.88
N ASN A 113 12.72 -6.79 -4.01
CA ASN A 113 13.97 -7.41 -4.48
C ASN A 113 14.48 -8.52 -3.55
N TYR A 114 14.16 -8.47 -2.25
CA TYR A 114 14.45 -9.60 -1.38
C TYR A 114 13.50 -10.76 -1.63
N LEU A 115 12.21 -10.51 -1.85
CA LEU A 115 11.24 -11.57 -2.14
C LEU A 115 11.53 -12.24 -3.50
N THR A 116 12.14 -11.51 -4.45
CA THR A 116 12.55 -12.01 -5.78
C THR A 116 14.08 -12.08 -5.92
N ALA A 117 14.66 -13.28 -5.84
CA ALA A 117 16.11 -13.46 -5.95
C ALA A 117 16.51 -13.94 -7.36
N ARG A 118 16.98 -13.03 -8.23
CA ARG A 118 17.55 -13.35 -9.55
C ARG A 118 16.65 -14.27 -10.40
N GLY A 119 15.37 -13.92 -10.51
CA GLY A 119 14.37 -14.69 -11.27
C GLY A 119 13.74 -15.87 -10.51
N ARG A 120 14.08 -16.09 -9.24
CA ARG A 120 13.43 -17.09 -8.37
C ARG A 120 12.69 -16.42 -7.23
N LYS A 121 11.49 -16.90 -6.90
CA LYS A 121 10.74 -16.45 -5.72
C LYS A 121 11.32 -17.08 -4.46
N ARG A 122 11.66 -16.27 -3.45
CA ARG A 122 12.02 -16.75 -2.10
C ARG A 122 10.78 -17.13 -1.29
N PHE A 123 9.64 -16.52 -1.62
CA PHE A 123 8.35 -16.70 -1.00
C PHE A 123 7.26 -16.67 -2.06
N GLU A 124 6.23 -17.50 -1.87
CA GLU A 124 4.95 -17.30 -2.54
C GLU A 124 4.21 -16.16 -1.83
N VAL A 125 3.88 -15.10 -2.57
CA VAL A 125 3.30 -13.88 -2.02
C VAL A 125 1.78 -13.89 -2.18
N TYR A 126 1.09 -13.44 -1.14
CA TYR A 126 -0.36 -13.27 -1.06
C TYR A 126 -0.68 -11.91 -0.46
N VAL A 127 -1.82 -11.34 -0.85
CA VAL A 127 -2.36 -10.10 -0.27
C VAL A 127 -3.66 -10.45 0.43
N CYS A 128 -3.74 -10.15 1.73
CA CYS A 128 -4.97 -10.28 2.50
C CYS A 128 -5.36 -8.90 3.04
N THR A 129 -6.40 -8.31 2.46
CA THR A 129 -6.84 -6.93 2.73
C THR A 129 -8.30 -6.87 3.12
N MET A 130 -8.70 -5.82 3.83
CA MET A 130 -10.11 -5.49 4.10
C MET A 130 -10.64 -4.46 3.11
N ALA A 131 -9.85 -4.09 2.09
CA ALA A 131 -10.28 -3.18 1.04
C ALA A 131 -11.16 -3.90 0.01
N GLU A 132 -11.95 -3.10 -0.72
CA GLU A 132 -12.69 -3.56 -1.89
C GLU A 132 -11.76 -4.08 -2.99
N ARG A 133 -12.27 -5.03 -3.78
CA ARG A 133 -11.46 -5.81 -4.72
C ARG A 133 -10.78 -4.96 -5.78
N ASP A 134 -11.50 -4.04 -6.40
CA ASP A 134 -10.94 -3.17 -7.46
C ASP A 134 -9.83 -2.26 -6.92
N TYR A 135 -10.00 -1.78 -5.68
CA TYR A 135 -8.97 -1.01 -5.00
C TYR A 135 -7.73 -1.86 -4.72
N ALA A 136 -7.92 -3.07 -4.20
CA ALA A 136 -6.83 -3.98 -3.87
C ALA A 136 -6.00 -4.35 -5.10
N LEU A 137 -6.67 -4.70 -6.21
CA LEU A 137 -6.03 -5.03 -7.48
C LEU A 137 -5.25 -3.85 -8.03
N GLU A 138 -5.82 -2.65 -7.99
CA GLU A 138 -5.14 -1.45 -8.47
C GLU A 138 -3.92 -1.11 -7.62
N MET A 139 -4.03 -1.15 -6.28
CA MET A 139 -2.88 -0.89 -5.40
C MET A 139 -1.78 -1.93 -5.59
N TRP A 140 -2.13 -3.20 -5.75
CA TRP A 140 -1.14 -4.25 -5.97
C TRP A 140 -0.38 -4.08 -7.28
N ARG A 141 -1.07 -3.72 -8.36
CA ARG A 141 -0.44 -3.41 -9.65
C ARG A 141 0.63 -2.32 -9.54
N LEU A 142 0.41 -1.31 -8.69
CA LEU A 142 1.40 -0.25 -8.47
C LEU A 142 2.67 -0.75 -7.77
N LEU A 143 2.51 -1.75 -6.90
CA LEU A 143 3.55 -2.35 -6.07
C LEU A 143 4.37 -3.43 -6.80
N ASP A 144 3.74 -4.19 -7.70
CA ASP A 144 4.37 -5.24 -8.51
C ASP A 144 4.07 -5.05 -10.01
N PRO A 145 4.56 -3.97 -10.63
CA PRO A 145 4.21 -3.62 -12.02
C PRO A 145 4.60 -4.69 -13.04
N ASP A 146 5.68 -5.43 -12.76
CA ASP A 146 6.23 -6.45 -13.64
C ASP A 146 5.63 -7.85 -13.38
N SER A 147 4.69 -7.97 -12.43
CA SER A 147 4.11 -9.26 -11.99
C SER A 147 5.15 -10.30 -11.56
N ASN A 148 6.24 -9.85 -10.92
CA ASN A 148 7.35 -10.70 -10.49
C ASN A 148 7.05 -11.44 -9.17
N LEU A 149 6.18 -10.89 -8.32
CA LEU A 149 5.76 -11.50 -7.06
C LEU A 149 4.50 -12.36 -7.25
N ILE A 150 3.48 -11.81 -7.90
CA ILE A 150 2.22 -12.51 -8.21
C ILE A 150 1.98 -12.37 -9.70
N THR A 151 1.88 -13.49 -10.41
CA THR A 151 1.65 -13.45 -11.86
C THR A 151 0.22 -13.00 -12.16
N SER A 152 -0.02 -12.43 -13.34
CA SER A 152 -1.34 -11.91 -13.71
C SER A 152 -2.46 -12.97 -13.62
N ARG A 153 -2.13 -14.25 -13.87
CA ARG A 153 -3.08 -15.38 -13.77
C ARG A 153 -3.44 -15.73 -12.32
N GLU A 154 -2.55 -15.46 -11.37
CA GLU A 154 -2.72 -15.79 -9.96
C GLU A 154 -3.32 -14.62 -9.15
N LEU A 155 -3.43 -13.42 -9.74
CA LEU A 155 -3.87 -12.22 -9.02
C LEU A 155 -5.23 -12.39 -8.35
N LEU A 156 -6.18 -13.02 -9.05
CA LEU A 156 -7.54 -13.17 -8.53
C LEU A 156 -7.61 -14.09 -7.31
N ASP A 157 -6.75 -15.11 -7.26
CA ASP A 157 -6.72 -16.11 -6.19
C ASP A 157 -5.88 -15.64 -5.01
N ARG A 158 -4.78 -14.93 -5.29
CA ARG A 158 -3.81 -14.51 -4.27
C ARG A 158 -4.10 -13.16 -3.64
N ILE A 159 -4.99 -12.35 -4.23
CA ILE A 159 -5.50 -11.11 -3.63
C ILE A 159 -6.87 -11.39 -3.01
N VAL A 160 -6.84 -11.62 -1.71
CA VAL A 160 -8.00 -11.97 -0.88
C VAL A 160 -8.52 -10.73 -0.17
N CYS A 161 -9.78 -10.40 -0.46
CA CYS A 161 -10.50 -9.28 0.14
C CYS A 161 -11.46 -9.82 1.21
N VAL A 162 -11.21 -9.47 2.47
CA VAL A 162 -11.98 -9.92 3.63
C VAL A 162 -13.16 -8.98 3.86
N LYS A 163 -14.35 -9.55 3.98
CA LYS A 163 -15.58 -8.80 4.22
C LYS A 163 -15.53 -8.04 5.55
N SER A 164 -16.16 -6.88 5.58
CA SER A 164 -16.34 -6.11 6.82
C SER A 164 -16.98 -6.97 7.92
N GLY A 165 -16.50 -6.82 9.16
CA GLY A 165 -16.92 -7.61 10.31
C GLY A 165 -16.31 -9.01 10.42
N SER A 166 -15.59 -9.49 9.39
CA SER A 166 -14.85 -10.76 9.42
C SER A 166 -13.39 -10.56 9.79
N ARG A 167 -12.76 -11.60 10.35
CA ARG A 167 -11.30 -11.63 10.56
C ARG A 167 -10.57 -12.23 9.37
N LYS A 168 -9.32 -11.82 9.19
CA LYS A 168 -8.37 -12.43 8.25
C LYS A 168 -7.96 -13.80 8.80
N SER A 169 -7.76 -14.77 7.91
CA SER A 169 -7.33 -16.12 8.28
C SER A 169 -6.45 -16.71 7.19
N LEU A 170 -5.45 -17.51 7.58
CA LEU A 170 -4.55 -18.15 6.61
C LEU A 170 -5.27 -19.23 5.81
N ILE A 171 -6.28 -19.88 6.39
CA ILE A 171 -7.08 -20.88 5.68
C ILE A 171 -7.85 -20.28 4.50
N ASN A 172 -8.34 -19.03 4.63
CA ASN A 172 -9.02 -18.35 3.53
C ASN A 172 -8.04 -17.73 2.53
N VAL A 173 -6.79 -17.49 2.93
CA VAL A 173 -5.71 -17.02 2.05
C VAL A 173 -5.18 -18.15 1.17
N PHE A 174 -4.99 -19.34 1.75
CA PHE A 174 -4.54 -20.53 1.03
C PHE A 174 -5.74 -21.37 0.59
N GLN A 175 -6.51 -20.89 -0.37
CA GLN A 175 -7.78 -21.51 -0.80
C GLN A 175 -7.63 -22.99 -1.21
N ASP A 176 -6.43 -23.40 -1.66
CA ASP A 176 -6.12 -24.79 -2.04
C ASP A 176 -5.33 -25.58 -0.97
N GLY A 177 -5.15 -25.03 0.23
CA GLY A 177 -4.43 -25.70 1.33
C GLY A 177 -2.92 -25.86 1.11
N ILE A 178 -2.33 -25.10 0.18
CA ILE A 178 -0.96 -25.27 -0.32
C ILE A 178 0.14 -24.92 0.70
N CYS A 179 -0.19 -24.35 1.87
CA CYS A 179 0.82 -23.91 2.83
C CYS A 179 0.58 -24.43 4.25
N HIS A 180 1.56 -25.18 4.76
CA HIS A 180 1.56 -25.58 6.16
C HIS A 180 1.69 -24.33 7.06
N PRO A 181 0.91 -24.18 8.16
CA PRO A 181 0.92 -22.96 8.97
C PRO A 181 2.27 -22.58 9.61
N LYS A 182 3.23 -23.51 9.70
CA LYS A 182 4.62 -23.25 10.15
C LYS A 182 5.51 -22.65 9.04
N MET A 183 5.06 -22.66 7.79
CA MET A 183 5.74 -22.13 6.62
C MET A 183 5.16 -20.78 6.18
N ALA A 184 4.16 -20.28 6.90
CA ALA A 184 3.54 -18.98 6.63
C ALA A 184 4.10 -17.91 7.57
N LEU A 185 4.35 -16.73 7.00
CA LEU A 185 4.64 -15.49 7.72
C LEU A 185 3.62 -14.45 7.25
N VAL A 186 3.02 -13.74 8.20
CA VAL A 186 2.14 -12.62 7.92
C VAL A 186 2.82 -11.33 8.36
N ILE A 187 2.78 -10.30 7.51
CA ILE A 187 3.17 -8.93 7.87
C ILE A 187 1.91 -8.09 7.85
N ASP A 188 1.52 -7.54 8.99
CA ASP A 188 0.31 -6.73 9.14
C ASP A 188 0.52 -5.68 10.22
N ASP A 189 -0.18 -4.54 10.15
CA ASP A 189 -0.10 -3.52 11.19
C ASP A 189 -1.03 -3.79 12.37
N ARG A 190 -1.96 -4.75 12.23
CA ARG A 190 -2.99 -5.05 13.22
C ARG A 190 -3.07 -6.53 13.53
N LEU A 191 -2.60 -6.93 14.72
CA LEU A 191 -2.70 -8.32 15.17
C LEU A 191 -4.16 -8.80 15.32
N LYS A 192 -5.03 -7.95 15.87
CA LYS A 192 -6.40 -8.33 16.27
C LYS A 192 -7.34 -8.58 15.09
N VAL A 193 -6.98 -8.15 13.87
CA VAL A 193 -7.81 -8.43 12.68
C VAL A 193 -7.62 -9.84 12.15
N TRP A 194 -6.63 -10.59 12.67
CA TRP A 194 -6.41 -11.99 12.35
C TRP A 194 -7.08 -12.92 13.37
N ASP A 195 -7.51 -14.08 12.87
CA ASP A 195 -8.00 -15.19 13.69
C ASP A 195 -7.00 -15.59 14.76
N ASP A 196 -7.50 -15.93 15.95
CA ASP A 196 -6.66 -16.20 17.13
C ASP A 196 -5.62 -17.29 16.86
N LYS A 197 -6.01 -18.33 16.10
CA LYS A 197 -5.13 -19.42 15.70
C LYS A 197 -3.95 -18.97 14.84
N ASP A 198 -4.10 -17.89 14.06
CA ASP A 198 -3.13 -17.42 13.06
C ASP A 198 -2.25 -16.27 13.56
N ARG A 199 -2.66 -15.59 14.63
CA ARG A 199 -1.88 -14.52 15.29
C ARG A 199 -0.42 -14.87 15.58
N PRO A 200 -0.05 -16.10 15.98
CA PRO A 200 1.37 -16.46 16.17
C PRO A 200 2.23 -16.33 14.90
N ARG A 201 1.64 -16.29 13.69
CA ARG A 201 2.36 -16.06 12.42
C ARG A 201 2.44 -14.58 12.03
N VAL A 202 1.77 -13.70 12.75
CA VAL A 202 1.68 -12.28 12.42
C VAL A 202 2.86 -11.54 13.04
N HIS A 203 3.76 -11.07 12.18
CA HIS A 203 4.74 -10.06 12.52
C HIS A 203 4.10 -8.68 12.41
N VAL A 204 3.85 -8.06 13.56
CA VAL A 204 3.24 -6.73 13.62
C VAL A 204 4.27 -5.67 13.26
N VAL A 205 3.98 -4.88 12.23
CA VAL A 205 4.77 -3.69 11.87
C VAL A 205 4.03 -2.41 12.28
N PRO A 206 4.73 -1.31 12.61
CA PRO A 206 4.05 -0.05 12.86
C PRO A 206 3.22 0.38 11.64
N ALA A 207 2.04 0.92 11.89
CA ALA A 207 1.17 1.47 10.83
C ALA A 207 1.90 2.58 10.07
N PHE A 208 1.73 2.61 8.74
CA PHE A 208 2.35 3.64 7.91
C PHE A 208 1.58 4.96 8.09
N ALA A 209 2.15 5.90 8.84
CA ALA A 209 1.51 7.16 9.21
C ALA A 209 2.35 8.38 8.78
N PRO A 210 2.57 8.60 7.47
CA PRO A 210 3.49 9.62 6.95
C PRO A 210 3.07 11.06 7.28
N TYR A 211 1.78 11.29 7.57
CA TYR A 211 1.29 12.61 7.96
C TYR A 211 1.50 12.90 9.44
N TYR A 212 1.24 11.92 10.32
CA TYR A 212 1.32 12.09 11.77
C TYR A 212 2.77 12.03 12.27
N ALA A 213 3.54 11.04 11.81
CA ALA A 213 4.90 10.80 12.27
C ALA A 213 5.87 10.58 11.09
N PRO A 214 6.07 11.58 10.21
CA PRO A 214 6.95 11.44 9.04
C PRO A 214 8.37 11.02 9.40
N GLN A 215 8.89 11.49 10.53
CA GLN A 215 10.24 11.12 10.97
C GLN A 215 10.36 9.65 11.37
N ALA A 216 9.29 9.03 11.89
CA ALA A 216 9.33 7.59 12.15
C ALA A 216 9.56 6.76 10.86
N GLU A 217 9.24 7.32 9.68
CA GLU A 217 9.49 6.65 8.40
C GLU A 217 10.81 7.09 7.76
N ALA A 218 11.31 8.30 8.05
CA ALA A 218 12.52 8.88 7.44
C ALA A 218 13.79 8.80 8.30
N SER A 219 13.69 8.85 9.62
CA SER A 219 14.83 8.93 10.55
C SER A 219 15.21 7.60 11.20
N ASN A 220 14.48 6.52 10.89
CA ASN A 220 14.86 5.19 11.35
C ASN A 220 16.13 4.72 10.61
N SER A 221 17.16 4.32 11.37
CA SER A 221 18.42 3.80 10.80
C SER A 221 18.21 2.57 9.92
N ILE A 222 17.13 1.82 10.16
CA ILE A 222 16.68 0.71 9.33
C ILE A 222 15.19 0.93 9.02
N PRO A 223 14.82 1.12 7.75
CA PRO A 223 13.42 1.23 7.35
C PRO A 223 12.58 0.04 7.81
N ILE A 224 11.30 0.26 8.11
CA ILE A 224 10.41 -0.77 8.68
C ILE A 224 10.26 -1.98 7.73
N LEU A 225 10.24 -1.75 6.41
CA LEU A 225 10.19 -2.84 5.43
C LEU A 225 11.51 -3.63 5.35
N CYS A 226 12.65 -3.03 5.72
CA CYS A 226 13.91 -3.77 5.91
C CYS A 226 13.87 -4.66 7.16
N VAL A 227 13.13 -4.28 8.20
CA VAL A 227 12.87 -5.17 9.36
C VAL A 227 12.03 -6.36 8.92
N ALA A 228 10.95 -6.11 8.17
CA ALA A 228 10.11 -7.18 7.60
C ALA A 228 10.92 -8.16 6.72
N ARG A 229 11.85 -7.63 5.92
CA ARG A 229 12.83 -8.42 5.16
C ARG A 229 13.67 -9.32 6.06
N ASN A 230 14.22 -8.78 7.16
CA ASN A 230 15.05 -9.56 8.09
C ASN A 230 14.25 -10.66 8.79
N VAL A 231 12.99 -10.38 9.16
CA VAL A 231 12.06 -11.38 9.72
C VAL A 231 11.82 -12.50 8.72
N ALA A 232 11.54 -12.16 7.45
CA ALA A 232 11.40 -13.15 6.39
C ALA A 232 12.69 -13.99 6.23
N CYS A 233 13.88 -13.38 6.34
CA CYS A 233 15.14 -14.12 6.35
C CYS A 233 15.25 -15.13 7.50
N ASN A 234 14.90 -14.72 8.73
CA ASN A 234 14.95 -15.58 9.90
C ASN A 234 13.96 -16.74 9.83
N VAL A 235 12.71 -16.48 9.44
CA VAL A 235 11.68 -17.52 9.27
C VAL A 235 12.14 -18.55 8.24
N ARG A 236 12.66 -18.10 7.10
CA ARG A 236 13.18 -19.00 6.06
C ARG A 236 14.38 -19.80 6.57
N GLY A 237 15.32 -19.17 7.25
CA GLY A 237 16.50 -19.85 7.79
C GLY A 237 16.16 -20.89 8.86
N GLY A 238 15.12 -20.66 9.65
CA GLY A 238 14.62 -21.61 10.65
C GLY A 238 13.89 -22.81 10.07
N PHE A 239 13.36 -22.73 8.84
CA PHE A 239 12.69 -23.85 8.17
C PHE A 239 13.67 -24.90 7.63
N TYR A 240 14.85 -24.48 7.18
CA TYR A 240 15.88 -25.38 6.62
C TYR A 240 16.83 -25.96 7.68
N LYS A 241 16.51 -25.77 8.96
CA LYS A 241 17.22 -26.37 10.11
C LYS A 241 16.34 -27.45 10.73
#